data_AF-A0A7S3J0C6-F1
#
_entry.id   AF-A0A7S3J0C6-F1
#
_cell.length_a   1.000
_cell.length_b   1.000
_cell.length_c   1.000
_cell.angle_alpha   90.00
_cell.angle_beta   90.00
_cell.angle_gamma   90.00
#
_symmetry.space_group_name_H-M   'P 1'
#
loop_
_entity.id
_entity.type
_entity.pdbx_description
1 polymer ?
#
loop_
_entity_poly.entity_id
_entity_poly.type
_entity_poly.pdbx_seq_one_letter_code
_entity_poly.pdbx_strand_id
1 'polypeptide(L)'
;MLDFLRDRDQHGKIIAEYIWIDGIMGLRSKCRTLSQAVTKVEELPDWNFDGSSTYQASTENSEVILKPCFFFPDPFRGGDNIMVLCETYTWVDTTYSQLVPCNTNFRAFAKEIFKENVEEEPWFGIEQEYTMLQQ
;
A
#
# COMPACT_ATOMS: atom_id res chain seq x y z
N MET A 1 1.60 -25.80 -4.36
CA MET A 1 0.88 -26.15 -5.62
C MET A 1 1.23 -25.24 -6.80
N LEU A 2 2.03 -24.16 -6.64
CA LEU A 2 2.64 -23.43 -7.76
C LEU A 2 4.11 -23.09 -7.49
N ASP A 3 4.75 -23.84 -6.59
CA ASP A 3 6.09 -23.52 -6.08
C ASP A 3 7.16 -23.51 -7.19
N PHE A 4 6.93 -24.26 -8.28
CA PHE A 4 7.78 -24.25 -9.47
C PHE A 4 7.85 -22.88 -10.18
N LEU A 5 6.92 -21.95 -9.90
CA LEU A 5 6.96 -20.59 -10.45
C LEU A 5 7.88 -19.66 -9.64
N ARG A 6 8.21 -20.00 -8.38
CA ARG A 6 9.02 -19.13 -7.51
C ARG A 6 10.45 -18.99 -8.00
N ASP A 7 11.03 -20.08 -8.50
CA ASP A 7 12.44 -20.12 -8.92
C ASP A 7 12.64 -19.78 -10.40
N ARG A 8 11.59 -19.30 -11.08
CA ARG A 8 11.71 -18.90 -12.48
C ARG A 8 12.41 -17.56 -12.61
N ASP A 9 13.37 -17.52 -13.51
CA ASP A 9 14.00 -16.27 -13.92
C ASP A 9 12.93 -15.27 -14.38
N GLN A 10 12.89 -14.12 -13.71
CA GLN A 10 11.95 -13.02 -14.00
C GLN A 10 12.55 -12.02 -15.00
N HIS A 11 13.73 -12.33 -15.54
CA HIS A 11 14.42 -11.55 -16.58
C HIS A 11 14.61 -10.09 -16.17
N GLY A 12 15.00 -9.87 -14.92
CA GLY A 12 15.21 -8.56 -14.30
C GLY A 12 13.93 -7.80 -13.94
N LYS A 13 12.74 -8.28 -14.32
CA LYS A 13 11.48 -7.69 -13.88
C LYS A 13 11.12 -8.18 -12.49
N ILE A 14 10.31 -7.40 -11.78
CA ILE A 14 9.77 -7.77 -10.47
C ILE A 14 8.27 -7.54 -10.42
N ILE A 15 7.60 -8.21 -9.50
CA ILE A 15 6.20 -7.99 -9.14
C ILE A 15 6.17 -7.20 -7.82
N ALA A 16 5.45 -6.09 -7.83
CA ALA A 16 5.18 -5.28 -6.66
C ALA A 16 3.71 -5.39 -6.27
N GLU A 17 3.41 -5.98 -5.11
CA GLU A 17 2.07 -6.09 -4.52
C GLU A 17 1.76 -4.81 -3.73
N TYR A 18 0.92 -3.94 -4.26
CA TYR A 18 0.51 -2.72 -3.57
C TYR A 18 -0.64 -3.06 -2.61
N ILE A 19 -0.49 -2.68 -1.35
CA ILE A 19 -1.38 -3.03 -0.23
C ILE A 19 -1.85 -1.74 0.43
N TRP A 20 -3.14 -1.66 0.71
CA TRP A 20 -3.75 -0.51 1.38
C TRP A 20 -4.90 -0.91 2.29
N ILE A 21 -5.33 0.04 3.11
CA ILE A 21 -6.50 -0.07 3.98
C ILE A 21 -7.69 0.59 3.27
N ASP A 22 -8.82 -0.11 3.18
CA ASP A 22 -10.04 0.38 2.55
C ASP A 22 -10.91 1.26 3.47
N GLY A 23 -12.09 1.65 3.01
CA GLY A 23 -13.01 2.53 3.73
C GLY A 23 -13.69 1.88 4.94
N ILE A 24 -13.54 0.57 5.13
CA ILE A 24 -14.08 -0.19 6.27
C ILE A 24 -12.97 -0.84 7.11
N MET A 25 -11.72 -0.33 7.00
CA MET A 25 -10.54 -0.83 7.72
C MET A 25 -10.12 -2.26 7.32
N GLY A 26 -10.52 -2.72 6.14
CA GLY A 26 -10.06 -3.99 5.55
C GLY A 26 -8.78 -3.83 4.74
N LEU A 27 -7.96 -4.88 4.69
CA LEU A 27 -6.80 -4.94 3.79
C LEU A 27 -7.22 -5.27 2.36
N ARG A 28 -6.67 -4.54 1.40
CA ARG A 28 -6.81 -4.78 -0.04
C ARG A 28 -5.43 -4.80 -0.68
N SER A 29 -5.31 -5.51 -1.81
CA SER A 29 -4.07 -5.48 -2.58
C SER A 29 -4.28 -5.72 -4.07
N LYS A 30 -3.31 -5.30 -4.89
CA LYS A 30 -3.15 -5.70 -6.28
C LYS A 30 -1.70 -5.56 -6.71
N CYS A 31 -1.27 -6.34 -7.71
CA CYS A 31 0.11 -6.34 -8.16
C CYS A 31 0.33 -5.66 -9.51
N ARG A 32 1.49 -5.01 -9.68
CA ARG A 32 2.03 -4.57 -10.97
C ARG A 32 3.39 -5.19 -11.24
N THR A 33 3.74 -5.30 -12.52
CA THR A 33 5.12 -5.56 -12.94
C THR A 33 5.92 -4.25 -12.95
N LEU A 34 7.13 -4.29 -12.42
CA LEU A 34 8.15 -3.26 -12.58
C LEU A 34 9.27 -3.80 -13.47
N SER A 35 9.91 -2.92 -14.24
CA SER A 35 10.95 -3.31 -15.20
C SER A 35 12.29 -3.68 -14.56
N GLN A 36 12.47 -3.34 -13.28
CA GLN A 36 13.69 -3.56 -12.51
C GLN A 36 13.38 -3.60 -11.02
N ALA A 37 14.29 -4.19 -10.24
CA ALA A 37 14.29 -4.10 -8.79
C ALA A 37 14.43 -2.64 -8.32
N VAL A 38 13.87 -2.34 -7.15
CA VAL A 38 13.93 -1.02 -6.51
C VAL A 38 14.68 -1.09 -5.18
N THR A 39 15.31 0.02 -4.80
CA THR A 39 16.09 0.13 -3.56
C THR A 39 15.52 1.17 -2.59
N LYS A 40 14.63 2.04 -3.06
CA LYS A 40 14.02 3.12 -2.28
C LYS A 40 12.56 3.33 -2.67
N VAL A 41 11.76 3.85 -1.73
CA VAL A 41 10.31 4.03 -1.91
C VAL A 41 10.02 5.00 -3.05
N GLU A 42 10.87 5.99 -3.27
CA GLU A 42 10.71 7.03 -4.30
C GLU A 42 10.86 6.51 -5.74
N GLU A 43 11.38 5.29 -5.92
CA GLU A 43 11.43 4.61 -7.22
C GLU A 43 10.10 3.93 -7.56
N LEU A 44 9.21 3.76 -6.57
CA LEU A 44 7.92 3.14 -6.77
C LEU A 44 6.94 4.17 -7.37
N PRO A 45 6.33 3.87 -8.52
CA PRO A 45 5.34 4.77 -9.10
C PRO A 45 4.08 4.83 -8.22
N ASP A 46 3.51 6.03 -8.10
CA ASP A 46 2.12 6.19 -7.67
C ASP A 46 1.21 5.33 -8.55
N TRP A 47 0.12 4.86 -7.95
CA TRP A 47 -0.89 4.10 -8.67
C TRP A 47 -2.28 4.56 -8.23
N ASN A 48 -3.31 3.89 -8.71
CA ASN A 48 -4.69 4.21 -8.41
C ASN A 48 -5.53 2.94 -8.31
N PHE A 49 -6.73 3.03 -7.74
CA PHE A 49 -7.74 1.98 -7.79
C PHE A 49 -9.14 2.60 -7.78
N ASP A 50 -10.14 1.75 -7.98
CA ASP A 50 -11.55 2.13 -7.88
C ASP A 50 -11.99 2.18 -6.40
N GLY A 51 -12.08 3.39 -5.86
CA GLY A 51 -12.53 3.71 -4.52
C GLY A 51 -14.01 3.41 -4.26
N SER A 52 -14.84 3.34 -5.30
CA SER A 52 -16.28 3.05 -5.14
C SER A 52 -16.52 1.60 -4.68
N SER A 53 -15.65 0.68 -5.10
CA SER A 53 -15.66 -0.73 -4.71
C SER A 53 -15.07 -1.00 -3.31
N THR A 54 -14.62 0.03 -2.62
CA THR A 54 -13.85 -0.06 -1.36
C THR A 54 -14.33 0.92 -0.30
N TYR A 55 -15.49 1.58 -0.51
CA TYR A 55 -16.08 2.57 0.40
C TYR A 55 -15.20 3.81 0.65
N GLN A 56 -14.35 4.18 -0.31
CA GLN A 56 -13.44 5.33 -0.20
C GLN A 56 -13.78 6.50 -1.12
N ALA A 57 -14.65 6.29 -2.11
CA ALA A 57 -15.06 7.31 -3.06
C ALA A 57 -16.48 7.04 -3.60
N SER A 58 -17.13 8.06 -4.18
CA SER A 58 -18.39 7.89 -4.91
C SER A 58 -18.15 7.35 -6.32
N THR A 59 -19.21 6.87 -6.99
CA THR A 59 -19.10 6.36 -8.36
C THR A 59 -18.68 7.45 -9.36
N GLU A 60 -19.11 8.69 -9.15
CA GLU A 60 -18.86 9.83 -10.05
C GLU A 60 -17.43 10.38 -9.93
N ASN A 61 -16.74 10.11 -8.83
CA ASN A 61 -15.36 10.52 -8.56
C ASN A 61 -14.58 9.36 -7.92
N SER A 62 -14.55 8.22 -8.61
CA SER A 62 -14.17 6.94 -8.00
C SER A 62 -12.67 6.72 -7.87
N GLU A 63 -11.83 7.53 -8.50
CA GLU A 63 -10.38 7.34 -8.45
C GLU A 63 -9.83 7.64 -7.05
N VAL A 64 -9.10 6.66 -6.51
CA VAL A 64 -8.29 6.82 -5.30
C VAL A 64 -6.83 6.53 -5.64
N ILE A 65 -5.94 7.43 -5.24
CA ILE A 65 -4.50 7.38 -5.49
C ILE A 65 -3.80 6.61 -4.37
N LEU A 66 -2.94 5.69 -4.76
CA LEU A 66 -2.00 4.96 -3.90
C LEU A 66 -0.64 5.65 -3.94
N LYS A 67 -0.18 6.13 -2.78
CA LYS A 67 1.17 6.66 -2.60
C LYS A 67 2.01 5.66 -1.81
N PRO A 68 3.04 5.04 -2.42
CA PRO A 68 3.96 4.15 -1.71
C PRO A 68 4.58 4.84 -0.50
N CYS A 69 4.63 4.16 0.64
CA CYS A 69 5.18 4.71 1.87
C CYS A 69 6.19 3.78 2.56
N PHE A 70 6.16 2.49 2.24
CA PHE A 70 7.11 1.48 2.71
C PHE A 70 7.05 0.27 1.78
N PHE A 71 8.14 -0.49 1.65
CA PHE A 71 8.11 -1.80 0.99
C PHE A 71 9.02 -2.80 1.69
N PHE A 72 8.73 -4.08 1.52
CA PHE A 72 9.49 -5.21 2.06
C PHE A 72 9.46 -6.41 1.09
N PRO A 73 10.38 -7.37 1.21
CA PRO A 73 10.41 -8.56 0.33
C PRO A 73 9.11 -9.35 0.40
N ASP A 74 8.60 -9.81 -0.74
CA ASP A 74 7.39 -10.64 -0.82
C ASP A 74 7.72 -12.11 -0.46
N PRO A 75 7.29 -12.62 0.70
CA PRO A 75 7.60 -13.98 1.13
C PRO A 75 6.81 -15.05 0.35
N PHE A 76 5.77 -14.66 -0.38
CA PHE A 76 4.93 -15.58 -1.16
C PHE A 76 5.52 -15.82 -2.54
N ARG A 77 6.05 -14.76 -3.17
CA ARG A 77 6.67 -14.80 -4.51
C ARG A 77 8.17 -15.07 -4.48
N GLY A 78 8.88 -14.63 -3.44
CA GLY A 78 10.34 -14.76 -3.33
C GLY A 78 11.11 -13.91 -4.34
N GLY A 79 12.42 -14.15 -4.48
CA GLY A 79 13.30 -13.38 -5.37
C GLY A 79 13.32 -11.88 -5.05
N ASP A 80 13.38 -11.04 -6.08
CA ASP A 80 13.37 -9.57 -5.95
C ASP A 80 11.94 -8.97 -5.88
N ASN A 81 10.92 -9.80 -5.69
CA ASN A 81 9.53 -9.33 -5.57
C ASN A 81 9.29 -8.66 -4.22
N ILE A 82 8.37 -7.70 -4.21
CA ILE A 82 8.13 -6.85 -3.05
C ILE A 82 6.65 -6.67 -2.75
N MET A 83 6.35 -6.46 -1.48
CA MET A 83 5.08 -5.97 -0.97
C MET A 83 5.24 -4.49 -0.60
N VAL A 84 4.33 -3.65 -1.06
CA VAL A 84 4.38 -2.18 -0.95
C VAL A 84 3.18 -1.72 -0.13
N LEU A 85 3.42 -1.10 1.02
CA LEU A 85 2.38 -0.41 1.78
C LEU A 85 2.14 0.97 1.18
N CYS A 86 0.87 1.33 1.02
CA CYS A 86 0.45 2.59 0.42
C CYS A 86 -0.46 3.40 1.35
N GLU A 87 -0.28 4.72 1.30
CA GLU A 87 -1.30 5.68 1.73
C GLU A 87 -2.33 5.89 0.62
N THR A 88 -3.56 6.22 1.00
CA THR A 88 -4.67 6.45 0.06
C THR A 88 -5.11 7.91 0.08
N TYR A 89 -5.32 8.48 -1.11
CA TYR A 89 -5.77 9.86 -1.31
C TYR A 89 -6.90 9.92 -2.33
N THR A 90 -7.89 10.76 -2.09
CA THR A 90 -9.00 11.00 -3.03
C THR A 90 -8.94 12.42 -3.54
N TRP A 91 -9.54 12.66 -4.71
CA TRP A 91 -9.71 13.99 -5.27
C TRP A 91 -10.81 14.74 -4.52
N VAL A 92 -10.58 16.02 -4.21
CA VAL A 92 -11.58 16.87 -3.56
C VAL A 92 -12.85 16.97 -4.41
N ASP A 93 -12.69 17.04 -5.73
CA ASP A 93 -13.77 17.11 -6.70
C ASP A 93 -13.29 16.58 -8.07
N THR A 94 -14.18 16.62 -9.07
CA THR A 94 -13.91 16.15 -10.43
C THR A 94 -13.03 17.11 -11.26
N THR A 95 -12.40 18.12 -10.65
CA THR A 95 -11.38 18.94 -11.32
C THR A 95 -10.00 18.29 -11.30
N TYR A 96 -9.82 17.27 -10.46
CA TYR A 96 -8.56 16.52 -10.31
C TYR A 96 -7.36 17.42 -10.02
N SER A 97 -7.59 18.51 -9.27
CA SER A 97 -6.58 19.53 -8.98
C SER A 97 -5.95 19.39 -7.60
N GLN A 98 -6.67 18.77 -6.64
CA GLN A 98 -6.23 18.63 -5.26
C GLN A 98 -6.57 17.24 -4.72
N LEU A 99 -5.55 16.61 -4.14
CA LEU A 99 -5.69 15.38 -3.37
C LEU A 99 -5.82 15.69 -1.88
N VAL A 100 -6.66 14.92 -1.20
CA VAL A 100 -6.77 14.88 0.27
C VAL A 100 -6.68 13.44 0.76
N PRO A 101 -6.15 13.17 1.96
CA PRO A 101 -6.14 11.82 2.52
C PRO A 101 -7.56 11.23 2.55
N CYS A 102 -7.70 9.95 2.21
CA CYS A 102 -8.98 9.27 2.43
C CYS A 102 -9.34 9.27 3.92
N ASN A 103 -10.63 9.13 4.23
CA ASN A 103 -11.15 9.07 5.60
C ASN A 103 -10.51 8.00 6.50
N THR A 104 -9.97 6.92 5.93
CA THR A 104 -9.26 5.84 6.64
C THR A 104 -7.73 5.93 6.55
N ASN A 105 -7.17 6.99 5.95
CA ASN A 105 -5.72 7.22 5.93
C ASN A 105 -5.25 7.85 7.25
N PHE A 106 -5.19 7.04 8.31
CA PHE A 106 -4.68 7.48 9.62
C PHE A 106 -3.18 7.72 9.65
N ARG A 107 -2.43 7.16 8.69
CA ARG A 107 -0.98 7.37 8.57
C ARG A 107 -0.65 8.84 8.28
N ALA A 108 -1.46 9.52 7.45
CA ALA A 108 -1.27 10.93 7.16
C ALA A 108 -1.24 11.79 8.43
N PHE A 109 -2.13 11.50 9.40
CA PHE A 109 -2.16 12.20 10.69
C PHE A 109 -1.02 11.76 11.61
N ALA A 110 -0.76 10.45 11.72
CA ALA A 110 0.32 9.92 12.55
C ALA A 110 1.69 10.46 12.11
N LYS A 111 1.92 10.59 10.80
CA LYS A 111 3.15 11.11 10.22
C LYS A 111 3.45 12.54 10.68
N GLU A 112 2.44 13.41 10.80
CA GLU A 112 2.66 14.76 11.32
C GLU A 112 3.04 14.73 12.81
N ILE A 113 2.41 13.87 13.62
CA ILE A 113 2.77 13.70 15.03
C ILE A 113 4.21 13.20 15.18
N PHE A 114 4.63 12.20 14.39
CA PHE A 114 5.98 11.65 14.45
C PHE A 114 7.08 12.56 13.87
N LYS A 115 6.71 13.64 13.17
CA LYS A 115 7.66 14.69 12.78
C LYS A 115 7.91 15.68 13.92
N GLU A 116 7.01 15.76 14.90
CA GLU A 116 7.20 16.58 16.08
C GLU A 116 8.07 15.83 17.10
N ASN A 117 9.01 16.53 17.74
CA ASN A 117 9.88 15.98 18.80
C ASN A 117 10.64 14.71 18.39
N VAL A 118 11.27 14.71 17.21
CA VAL A 118 12.02 13.57 16.66
C VAL A 118 13.14 13.09 17.59
N GLU A 119 13.62 13.96 18.46
CA GLU A 119 14.68 13.73 19.45
C GLU A 119 14.25 12.84 20.62
N GLU A 120 12.95 12.63 20.85
CA GLU A 120 12.44 11.74 21.91
C GLU A 120 12.55 10.25 21.56
N GLU A 121 12.80 9.92 20.28
CA GLU A 121 12.96 8.55 19.77
C GLU A 121 11.94 7.53 20.35
N PRO A 122 10.62 7.78 20.24
CA PRO A 122 9.62 6.94 20.91
C PRO A 122 9.56 5.52 20.34
N TRP A 123 9.52 4.51 21.22
CA TRP A 123 9.45 3.08 20.85
C TRP A 123 8.10 2.48 21.21
N PHE A 124 7.59 1.62 20.32
CA PHE A 124 6.30 0.96 20.48
C PHE A 124 6.44 -0.55 20.28
N GLY A 125 5.87 -1.33 21.21
CA GLY A 125 5.61 -2.75 21.05
C GLY A 125 4.11 -2.97 21.00
N ILE A 126 3.61 -3.69 20.00
CA ILE A 126 2.19 -3.98 19.82
C ILE A 126 2.01 -5.49 19.81
N GLU A 127 1.13 -5.99 20.67
CA GLU A 127 0.81 -7.40 20.78
C GLU A 127 -0.42 -7.72 19.92
N GLN A 128 -0.22 -8.39 18.78
CA GLN A 128 -1.30 -8.78 17.88
C GLN A 128 -1.87 -10.15 18.27
N GLU A 129 -2.97 -10.16 19.00
CA GLU A 129 -3.77 -11.37 19.21
C GLU A 129 -4.62 -11.70 17.98
N TYR A 130 -4.88 -12.98 17.75
CA TYR A 130 -5.80 -13.46 16.71
C TYR A 130 -6.35 -14.85 17.09
N THR A 131 -7.50 -15.23 16.53
CA THR A 131 -8.11 -16.56 16.67
C THR A 131 -8.31 -17.19 15.31
N MET A 132 -7.89 -18.45 15.14
CA MET A 132 -8.11 -19.21 13.91
C MET A 132 -9.52 -19.81 13.92
N LEU A 133 -10.30 -19.55 12.87
CA LEU A 133 -11.62 -20.14 12.66
C LEU A 133 -11.55 -21.17 11.53
N GLN A 134 -12.39 -22.21 11.59
CA GLN A 134 -12.55 -23.14 10.48
C GLN A 134 -13.36 -22.46 9.35
N GLN A 135 -12.90 -22.63 8.11
CA GLN A 135 -13.66 -22.24 6.91
C GLN A 135 -14.82 -23.19 6.64
#